data_AF-A0A7V7F424-F1
#
_entry.id   AF-A0A7V7F424-F1
#
_cell.length_a   1.000
_cell.length_b   1.000
_cell.length_c   1.000
_cell.angle_alpha   90.00
_cell.angle_beta   90.00
_cell.angle_gamma   90.00
#
_symmetry.space_group_name_H-M   'P 1'
#
loop_
_entity.id
_entity.type
_entity.pdbx_description
1 polymer ?
#
loop_
_entity_poly.entity_id
_entity_poly.type
_entity_poly.pdbx_seq_one_letter_code
_entity_poly.pdbx_strand_id
1 'polypeptide(L)' 'GFLQYIEEEVLDRDLDCLITATTCLKQCDLGPIMVIQPENWWFKGVDSEEAIDAILDGLAEGEPAADYLITNKE' A
#
# COMPACT_ATOMS: atom_id res chain seq x y z
N GLY A 1 13.83 -1.88 4.92
CA GLY A 1 12.62 -1.41 4.22
C GLY A 1 11.79 -2.62 3.88
N PHE A 2 10.47 -2.49 3.79
CA PHE A 2 9.56 -3.63 3.75
C PHE A 2 9.41 -4.29 2.37
N LEU A 3 10.31 -4.03 1.41
CA LEU A 3 10.15 -4.52 0.04
C LEU A 3 10.07 -6.06 -0.03
N GLN A 4 11.00 -6.73 0.64
CA GLN A 4 11.00 -8.21 0.69
C GLN A 4 9.74 -8.75 1.37
N TYR A 5 9.31 -8.12 2.47
CA TYR A 5 8.07 -8.50 3.17
C TYR A 5 6.86 -8.38 2.26
N ILE A 6 6.72 -7.26 1.54
CA ILE A 6 5.62 -7.06 0.58
C ILE A 6 5.66 -8.13 -0.53
N GLU A 7 6.85 -8.51 -1.01
CA GLU A 7 7.01 -9.58 -2.01
C GLU A 7 6.54 -10.94 -1.49
N GLU A 8 6.89 -11.30 -0.26
CA GLU A 8 6.45 -12.54 0.40
C GLU A 8 4.92 -12.54 0.61
N GLU A 9 4.36 -11.46 1.17
CA GLU A 9 2.94 -11.34 1.48
C GLU A 9 2.03 -11.31 0.23
N VAL A 10 2.52 -10.76 -0.89
CA VAL A 10 1.83 -10.80 -2.19
C VAL A 10 1.74 -12.23 -2.73
N LEU A 11 2.82 -13.02 -2.60
CA LEU A 11 2.83 -14.42 -3.02
C LEU A 11 1.92 -15.28 -2.13
N ASP A 12 1.98 -15.08 -0.82
CA ASP A 12 1.19 -15.85 0.15
C ASP A 12 -0.32 -15.62 0.00
N ARG A 13 -0.73 -14.44 -0.48
CA ARG A 13 -2.14 -14.11 -0.80
C ARG A 13 -2.55 -14.43 -2.24
N ASP A 14 -1.65 -14.97 -3.07
CA ASP A 14 -1.88 -15.22 -4.50
C ASP A 14 -2.37 -13.96 -5.26
N LEU A 15 -1.79 -12.79 -4.92
CA LEU A 15 -2.13 -11.53 -5.56
C LEU A 15 -1.39 -11.37 -6.89
N ASP A 16 -2.14 -11.17 -7.98
CA ASP A 16 -1.58 -10.90 -9.31
C ASP A 16 -1.19 -9.41 -9.44
N CYS A 17 -0.06 -9.03 -8.81
CA CYS A 17 0.43 -7.66 -8.86
C CYS A 17 1.95 -7.57 -9.02
N LEU A 18 2.41 -6.42 -9.55
CA LEU A 18 3.83 -6.09 -9.68
C LEU A 18 4.24 -5.10 -8.59
N ILE A 19 5.26 -5.46 -7.83
CA ILE A 19 5.85 -4.57 -6.82
C ILE A 19 6.95 -3.74 -7.49
N THR A 20 6.88 -2.42 -7.32
CA THR A 20 7.89 -1.49 -7.84
C THR A 20 8.34 -0.55 -6.73
N ALA A 21 9.62 -0.62 -6.37
CA ALA A 21 10.23 0.36 -5.47
C ALA A 21 10.45 1.69 -6.22
N THR A 22 9.74 2.74 -5.82
CA THR A 22 9.86 4.09 -6.40
C THR A 22 10.61 5.04 -5.48
N THR A 23 10.99 6.20 -6.03
CA THR A 23 11.53 7.32 -5.23
C THR A 23 10.40 8.27 -4.80
N CYS A 24 10.71 9.55 -4.58
CA CYS A 24 9.78 10.54 -4.04
C CYS A 24 8.49 10.69 -4.89
N LEU A 25 7.34 10.58 -4.22
CA LEU A 25 6.00 10.81 -4.78
C LEU A 25 5.39 12.17 -4.39
N LYS A 26 6.22 13.10 -3.88
CA LYS A 26 5.83 14.46 -3.43
C LYS A 26 4.80 14.53 -2.28
N GLN A 27 4.67 13.46 -1.48
CA GLN A 27 3.81 13.41 -0.29
C GLN A 27 4.65 13.20 0.98
N CYS A 28 5.66 14.04 1.17
CA CYS A 28 6.67 13.84 2.22
C CYS A 28 6.08 13.88 3.65
N ASP A 29 5.10 14.75 3.89
CA ASP A 29 4.50 14.95 5.23
C ASP A 29 3.66 13.74 5.71
N LEU A 30 3.36 12.82 4.80
CA LEU A 30 2.51 11.64 5.03
C LEU A 30 3.27 10.33 4.79
N GLY A 31 4.57 10.39 4.53
CA GLY A 31 5.38 9.20 4.24
C GLY A 31 5.52 8.27 5.44
N PRO A 32 5.87 6.98 5.22
CA PRO A 32 6.07 6.32 3.93
C PRO A 32 4.79 6.14 3.10
N ILE A 33 4.90 6.22 1.77
CA ILE A 33 3.77 6.17 0.84
C ILE A 33 3.78 4.86 0.06
N MET A 34 2.61 4.24 -0.04
CA MET A 34 2.33 3.15 -0.98
C MET A 34 1.19 3.56 -1.90
N VAL A 35 1.26 3.17 -3.18
CA VAL A 35 0.20 3.44 -4.16
C VAL A 35 -0.17 2.15 -4.86
N ILE A 36 -1.47 1.85 -4.91
CA ILE A 36 -2.02 0.74 -5.68
C ILE A 36 -2.65 1.29 -6.96
N GLN A 37 -2.33 0.66 -8.08
CA GLN A 37 -2.81 0.98 -9.42
C GLN A 37 -3.43 -0.27 -10.06
N PRO A 38 -4.48 -0.14 -10.88
CA PRO A 38 -5.07 1.10 -11.42
C PRO A 38 -6.09 1.81 -10.51
N GLU A 39 -6.36 1.29 -9.31
CA GLU A 39 -7.39 1.76 -8.38
C GLU A 39 -7.12 3.19 -7.87
N ASN A 40 -5.87 3.66 -8.02
CA ASN A 40 -5.40 4.95 -7.55
C ASN A 40 -5.63 5.14 -6.04
N TRP A 41 -5.36 4.08 -5.26
CA TRP A 41 -5.39 4.15 -3.81
C TRP A 41 -4.03 4.58 -3.30
N TRP A 42 -4.01 5.66 -2.52
CA TRP A 42 -2.80 6.23 -1.93
C TRP A 42 -2.84 6.01 -0.43
N PHE A 43 -1.83 5.33 0.10
CA PHE A 43 -1.73 5.03 1.52
C PHE A 43 -0.59 5.80 2.17
N LYS A 44 -0.84 6.34 3.36
CA LYS A 44 0.12 7.05 4.21
C LYS A 44 0.52 6.20 5.40
N GLY A 45 1.65 6.54 6.01
CA GLY A 45 2.09 5.89 7.25
C GLY A 45 2.34 4.38 7.07
N VAL A 46 2.85 3.97 5.91
CA VAL A 46 3.15 2.56 5.62
C VAL A 46 4.53 2.21 6.21
N ASP A 47 4.63 2.26 7.54
CA ASP A 47 5.82 1.94 8.33
C ASP A 47 5.66 0.66 9.18
N SER A 48 4.47 0.07 9.10
CA SER A 48 3.95 -1.15 9.71
C SER A 48 4.19 -2.45 8.94
N GLU A 49 4.35 -3.62 9.57
CA GLU A 49 3.88 -4.87 8.92
C GLU A 49 2.34 -4.88 8.94
N GLU A 50 1.72 -4.45 10.05
CA GLU A 50 0.27 -4.36 10.21
C GLU A 50 -0.39 -3.39 9.21
N ALA A 51 0.31 -2.30 8.85
CA ALA A 51 -0.17 -1.36 7.84
C ALA A 51 -0.14 -1.97 6.44
N ILE A 52 0.91 -2.76 6.14
CA ILE A 52 1.07 -3.44 4.86
C ILE A 52 0.02 -4.54 4.73
N ASP A 53 -0.15 -5.36 5.76
CA ASP A 53 -1.13 -6.45 5.78
C ASP A 53 -2.54 -5.91 5.56
N ALA A 54 -2.93 -4.86 6.28
CA ALA A 54 -4.25 -4.25 6.09
C ALA A 54 -4.47 -3.76 4.66
N ILE A 55 -3.44 -3.20 4.01
CA ILE A 55 -3.51 -2.74 2.62
C ILE A 55 -3.62 -3.92 1.63
N LEU A 56 -2.84 -4.99 1.83
CA LEU A 56 -2.85 -6.16 0.96
C LEU A 56 -4.12 -7.00 1.13
N ASP A 57 -4.64 -7.11 2.36
CA ASP A 57 -5.93 -7.73 2.64
C ASP A 57 -7.05 -6.96 1.95
N GLY A 58 -7.03 -5.63 2.05
CA GLY A 58 -7.95 -4.77 1.33
C GLY A 58 -7.85 -4.91 -0.20
N LEU A 59 -6.65 -5.06 -0.74
CA LEU A 59 -6.45 -5.35 -2.17
C LEU A 59 -7.07 -6.70 -2.57
N ALA A 60 -6.90 -7.74 -1.75
CA ALA A 60 -7.51 -9.06 -1.99
C ALA A 60 -9.05 -9.00 -1.97
N GLU A 61 -9.62 -8.17 -1.09
CA GLU A 61 -11.07 -7.98 -0.95
C GLU A 61 -11.65 -6.97 -1.93
N GLY A 62 -10.81 -6.18 -2.61
CA GLY A 62 -11.22 -5.10 -3.51
C GLY A 62 -11.68 -3.83 -2.78
N GLU A 63 -11.34 -3.66 -1.50
CA GLU A 63 -11.72 -2.51 -0.67
C GLU A 63 -10.47 -1.88 -0.03
N PRO A 64 -10.26 -0.55 -0.13
CA PRO A 64 -9.05 0.07 0.40
C PRO A 64 -9.04 0.09 1.93
N ALA A 65 -7.87 -0.12 2.53
CA ALA A 65 -7.64 0.04 3.97
C ALA A 65 -7.85 1.50 4.41
N ALA A 66 -9.07 1.81 4.86
CA ALA A 66 -9.54 3.18 5.08
C ALA A 66 -8.72 3.97 6.11
N ASP A 67 -8.17 3.30 7.12
CA ASP A 67 -7.36 3.92 8.17
C ASP A 67 -6.04 4.52 7.63
N TYR A 68 -5.50 3.91 6.57
CA TYR A 68 -4.27 4.34 5.92
C TYR A 68 -4.52 5.16 4.65
N LEU A 69 -5.75 5.19 4.14
CA LEU A 69 -6.08 5.84 2.87
C LEU A 69 -5.95 7.38 2.98
N ILE A 70 -5.24 7.97 2.02
CA ILE A 70 -5.23 9.41 1.78
C ILE A 70 -6.52 9.75 1.04
N THR A 71 -7.57 10.10 1.80
CA THR A 71 -8.80 10.62 1.20
C THR A 71 -8.60 12.07 0.78
N ASN A 72 -8.85 12.41 -0.49
CA ASN A 72 -9.19 13.78 -0.86
C ASN A 72 -10.53 14.10 -0.20
N LYS A 73 -10.51 14.71 0.98
CA LYS A 73 -11.69 15.45 1.45
C LYS A 73 -11.73 16.72 0.59
N GLU A 74 -12.59 16.72 -0.42
CA GLU A 74 -13.13 17.97 -0.97
C GLU A 74 -13.96 18.70 0.10
#